data_AF-A0A7Y9IAJ5-F1
#
_entry.id   AF-A0A7Y9IAJ5-F1
#
_cell.length_a   1.000
_cell.length_b   1.000
_cell.length_c   1.000
_cell.angle_alpha   90.00
_cell.angle_beta   90.00
_cell.angle_gamma   90.00
#
_symmetry.space_group_name_H-M   'P 1'
#
loop_
_entity.id
_entity.type
_entity.pdbx_description
1 polymer ?
#
loop_
_entity_poly.entity_id
_entity_poly.type
_entity_poly.pdbx_seq_one_letter_code
_entity_poly.pdbx_strand_id
1 'polypeptide(L)'
;MSATRLLVLGAVIDREVAHGYQVRKDLAAWRVDLWGGIGQGSIYHALRRLAAEGLLESIDDETRSAGPARRRYRPTSRGRSAFVDLLERTLLSEENAPGETMAAIGFIDALTRPRAIELLEQRVDTYRAKRDRVAREYDQDPEAEWRHHLEAVRYWTQVADAEIGWTEQLLERLRAGHHELAETGPRSATRRRQQR
;
A
#
# COMPACT_ATOMS: atom_id res chain seq x y z
N MET A 1 4.33 7.38 5.06
CA MET A 1 5.47 6.49 4.76
C MET A 1 5.88 6.77 3.32
N SER A 2 6.06 5.81 2.40
CA SER A 2 6.00 6.15 0.97
C SER A 2 5.41 4.97 0.22
N ALA A 3 4.38 5.22 -0.58
CA ALA A 3 3.74 4.22 -1.45
C ALA A 3 4.79 3.48 -2.29
N THR A 4 5.85 4.20 -2.71
CA THR A 4 6.96 3.64 -3.49
C THR A 4 7.62 2.47 -2.81
N ARG A 5 7.84 2.54 -1.49
CA ARG A 5 8.52 1.47 -0.76
C ARG A 5 7.68 0.19 -0.77
N LEU A 6 6.40 0.31 -0.43
CA LEU A 6 5.47 -0.81 -0.38
C LEU A 6 5.30 -1.44 -1.77
N LEU A 7 5.10 -0.61 -2.80
CA LEU A 7 4.93 -1.04 -4.18
C LEU A 7 6.16 -1.74 -4.75
N VAL A 8 7.35 -1.17 -4.54
CA VAL A 8 8.59 -1.76 -5.06
C VAL A 8 8.92 -3.07 -4.35
N LEU A 9 8.78 -3.12 -3.02
CA LEU A 9 9.05 -4.35 -2.26
C LEU A 9 8.04 -5.44 -2.60
N GLY A 10 6.75 -5.12 -2.66
CA GLY A 10 5.68 -6.04 -3.04
C GLY A 10 5.85 -6.59 -4.46
N ALA A 11 6.21 -5.75 -5.43
CA ALA A 11 6.46 -6.18 -6.81
C ALA A 11 7.65 -7.16 -6.94
N VAL A 12 8.70 -6.99 -6.11
CA VAL A 12 9.82 -7.93 -6.08
C VAL A 12 9.42 -9.24 -5.40
N ILE A 13 8.62 -9.19 -4.33
CA ILE A 13 8.07 -10.38 -3.65
C ILE A 13 7.21 -11.20 -4.60
N ASP A 14 6.29 -10.56 -5.33
CA ASP A 14 5.43 -11.23 -6.32
C ASP A 14 6.22 -11.95 -7.43
N ARG A 15 7.43 -11.49 -7.73
CA ARG A 15 8.29 -12.06 -8.78
C ARG A 15 9.32 -13.05 -8.27
N GLU A 16 9.60 -13.09 -6.97
CA GLU A 16 10.73 -13.79 -6.33
C GLU A 16 12.13 -13.32 -6.76
N VAL A 17 12.33 -13.03 -8.05
CA VAL A 17 13.54 -12.38 -8.58
C VAL A 17 13.12 -11.38 -9.66
N ALA A 18 13.55 -10.13 -9.53
CA ALA A 18 13.19 -9.07 -10.47
C ALA A 18 14.35 -8.15 -10.83
N HIS A 19 14.42 -7.74 -12.10
CA HIS A 19 15.19 -6.58 -12.52
C HIS A 19 14.39 -5.29 -12.29
N GLY A 20 15.07 -4.16 -12.09
CA GLY A 20 14.39 -2.88 -11.90
C GLY A 20 13.44 -2.49 -13.05
N TYR A 21 13.77 -2.87 -14.29
CA TYR A 21 12.86 -2.67 -15.43
C TYR A 21 11.57 -3.49 -15.33
N GLN A 22 11.62 -4.72 -14.79
CA GLN A 22 10.44 -5.56 -14.61
C GLN A 22 9.53 -4.99 -13.52
N VAL A 23 10.11 -4.54 -12.40
CA VAL A 23 9.37 -3.81 -11.35
C VAL A 23 8.67 -2.59 -11.94
N ARG A 24 9.40 -1.78 -12.74
CA ARG A 24 8.81 -0.63 -13.43
C ARG A 24 7.65 -1.02 -14.34
N LYS A 25 7.77 -2.12 -15.08
CA LYS A 25 6.71 -2.61 -15.97
C LYS A 25 5.46 -3.02 -15.20
N ASP A 26 5.62 -3.64 -14.03
CA ASP A 26 4.48 -4.01 -13.18
C ASP A 26 3.77 -2.80 -12.61
N LEU A 27 4.54 -1.85 -12.05
CA LEU A 27 3.94 -0.61 -11.50
C LEU A 27 3.19 0.18 -12.59
N ALA A 28 3.71 0.19 -13.82
CA ALA A 28 3.01 0.78 -14.96
C ALA A 28 1.73 -0.02 -15.31
N ALA A 29 1.77 -1.34 -15.25
CA ALA A 29 0.58 -2.18 -15.49
C ALA A 29 -0.50 -1.98 -14.41
N TRP A 30 -0.10 -1.64 -13.17
CA TRP A 30 -1.00 -1.28 -12.07
C TRP A 30 -1.45 0.19 -12.11
N ARG A 31 -1.08 0.92 -13.17
CA ARG A 31 -1.42 2.33 -13.40
C ARG A 31 -1.00 3.27 -12.26
N VAL A 32 0.11 2.96 -11.59
CA VAL A 32 0.66 3.75 -10.47
C VAL A 32 0.97 5.19 -10.90
N ASP A 33 1.17 5.43 -12.20
CA ASP A 33 1.28 6.78 -12.79
C ASP A 33 0.06 7.67 -12.49
N LEU A 34 -1.13 7.10 -12.39
CA LEU A 34 -2.37 7.85 -12.17
C LEU A 34 -2.62 8.22 -10.71
N TRP A 35 -2.11 7.43 -9.77
CA TRP A 35 -2.54 7.52 -8.37
C TRP A 35 -1.39 7.46 -7.34
N GLY A 36 -0.25 6.89 -7.69
CA GLY A 36 0.88 6.72 -6.77
C GLY A 36 1.90 7.86 -6.81
N GLY A 37 1.85 8.72 -7.84
CA GLY A 37 2.80 9.84 -7.99
C GLY A 37 4.26 9.39 -8.12
N ILE A 38 4.51 8.16 -8.58
CA ILE A 38 5.85 7.55 -8.59
C ILE A 38 6.54 7.79 -9.92
N GLY A 39 7.61 8.59 -9.89
CA GLY A 39 8.54 8.74 -11.02
C GLY A 39 9.42 7.51 -11.23
N GLN A 40 9.85 7.27 -12.47
CA GLN A 40 10.72 6.12 -12.80
C GLN A 40 12.03 6.10 -11.99
N GLY A 41 12.63 7.26 -11.73
CA GLY A 41 13.84 7.38 -10.90
C GLY A 41 13.64 6.91 -9.47
N SER A 42 12.45 7.13 -8.90
CA SER A 42 12.10 6.73 -7.53
C SER A 42 12.08 5.21 -7.37
N ILE A 43 11.72 4.46 -8.41
CA ILE A 43 11.70 2.99 -8.40
C ILE A 43 13.11 2.43 -8.25
N TYR A 44 14.05 2.89 -9.07
CA TYR A 44 15.45 2.44 -9.00
C TYR A 44 16.14 2.91 -7.72
N HIS A 45 15.81 4.10 -7.25
CA HIS A 45 16.28 4.57 -5.95
C HIS A 45 15.76 3.69 -4.81
N ALA A 46 14.47 3.35 -4.81
CA ALA A 46 13.86 2.48 -3.81
C ALA A 46 14.46 1.08 -3.81
N LEU A 47 14.72 0.48 -4.99
CA LEU A 47 15.39 -0.83 -5.08
C LEU A 47 16.78 -0.83 -4.45
N ARG A 48 17.60 0.19 -4.76
CA ARG A 48 18.94 0.35 -4.16
C ARG A 48 18.85 0.54 -2.64
N ARG A 49 17.91 1.34 -2.16
CA ARG A 49 17.69 1.59 -0.75
C ARG A 49 17.22 0.34 0.00
N LEU A 50 16.23 -0.38 -0.53
CA LEU A 50 15.74 -1.64 0.05
C LEU A 50 16.84 -2.71 0.11
N ALA A 51 17.74 -2.74 -0.87
CA ALA A 51 18.91 -3.60 -0.83
C ALA A 51 19.94 -3.17 0.23
N ALA A 52 20.24 -1.87 0.33
CA ALA A 52 21.12 -1.34 1.37
C ALA A 52 20.59 -1.60 2.79
N GLU A 53 19.27 -1.65 2.97
CA GLU A 53 18.61 -1.97 4.23
C GLU A 53 18.47 -3.48 4.50
N GLY A 54 18.98 -4.34 3.61
CA GLY A 54 18.93 -5.80 3.74
C GLY A 54 17.54 -6.41 3.54
N LEU A 55 16.59 -5.66 2.98
CA LEU A 55 15.26 -6.19 2.65
C LEU A 55 15.24 -6.88 1.28
N LEU A 56 16.16 -6.49 0.40
CA LEU A 56 16.41 -7.15 -0.86
C LEU A 56 17.87 -7.59 -0.93
N GLU A 57 18.12 -8.77 -1.49
CA GLU A 57 19.45 -9.20 -1.91
C GLU A 57 19.70 -8.68 -3.34
N SER A 58 20.85 -8.03 -3.55
CA SER A 58 21.31 -7.62 -4.87
C SER A 58 22.14 -8.75 -5.48
N ILE A 59 21.70 -9.25 -6.63
CA ILE A 59 22.38 -10.32 -7.37
C ILE A 59 22.96 -9.71 -8.64
N ASP A 60 24.26 -9.87 -8.83
CA ASP A 60 24.91 -9.48 -10.07
C ASP A 60 24.61 -10.52 -11.17
N ASP A 61 24.37 -10.05 -12.39
CA ASP A 61 24.22 -10.93 -13.54
C ASP A 61 25.60 -11.36 -14.01
N GLU A 62 26.07 -12.53 -13.55
CA GLU A 62 27.33 -13.13 -14.00
C GLU A 62 27.27 -13.56 -15.48
N THR A 63 26.07 -13.66 -16.06
CA THR A 63 25.84 -14.16 -17.41
C THR A 63 25.74 -13.03 -18.44
N ARG A 64 26.82 -12.27 -18.70
CA ARG A 64 27.05 -11.64 -20.03
C ARG A 64 28.41 -10.99 -20.24
N SER A 65 29.01 -11.35 -21.37
CA SER A 65 29.91 -10.53 -22.17
C SER A 65 29.11 -9.41 -22.87
N ALA A 66 29.54 -8.15 -22.73
CA ALA A 66 29.05 -6.96 -23.44
C ALA A 66 27.59 -6.49 -23.13
N GLY A 67 27.46 -5.65 -22.09
CA GLY A 67 26.28 -4.82 -21.80
C GLY A 67 26.37 -4.22 -20.38
N PRO A 68 25.67 -3.10 -20.07
CA PRO A 68 25.67 -2.56 -18.70
C PRO A 68 25.07 -3.58 -17.73
N ALA A 69 25.77 -3.84 -16.62
CA ALA A 69 25.38 -4.80 -15.60
C ALA A 69 23.94 -4.58 -15.13
N ARG A 70 23.08 -5.59 -15.29
CA ARG A 70 21.68 -5.53 -14.86
C ARG A 70 21.55 -6.18 -13.49
N ARG A 71 21.50 -5.36 -12.45
CA ARG A 71 21.26 -5.82 -11.08
C ARG A 71 19.88 -6.49 -10.96
N ARG A 72 19.86 -7.71 -10.43
CA ARG A 72 18.64 -8.42 -10.02
C ARG A 72 18.43 -8.24 -8.52
N TYR A 73 17.18 -8.30 -8.09
CA TYR A 73 16.79 -8.22 -6.70
C TYR A 73 15.95 -9.43 -6.32
N ARG A 74 16.23 -10.01 -5.15
CA ARG A 74 15.44 -11.07 -4.51
C ARG A 74 15.02 -10.62 -3.11
N PRO A 75 13.80 -10.91 -2.65
CA PRO A 75 13.41 -10.57 -1.29
C PRO A 75 14.16 -11.46 -0.28
N THR A 76 14.67 -10.86 0.79
CA THR A 76 15.19 -11.60 1.94
C THR A 76 14.03 -12.04 2.85
N SER A 77 14.28 -12.99 3.77
CA SER A 77 13.28 -13.33 4.80
C SER A 77 12.84 -12.10 5.60
N ARG A 78 13.80 -11.23 5.95
CA ARG A 78 13.54 -9.94 6.60
C ARG A 78 12.70 -9.02 5.71
N GLY A 79 12.95 -8.98 4.41
CA GLY A 79 12.16 -8.22 3.44
C GLY A 79 10.70 -8.64 3.41
N ARG A 80 10.42 -9.95 3.47
CA ARG A 80 9.04 -10.47 3.52
C ARG A 80 8.31 -10.09 4.80
N SER A 81 8.95 -10.26 5.95
CA SER A 81 8.37 -9.82 7.23
C SER A 81 8.12 -8.31 7.22
N ALA A 82 9.11 -7.52 6.81
CA ALA A 82 9.00 -6.07 6.73
C ALA A 82 7.92 -5.59 5.75
N PHE A 83 7.65 -6.34 4.68
CA PHE A 83 6.56 -6.05 3.76
C PHE A 83 5.19 -6.19 4.42
N VAL A 84 4.97 -7.29 5.15
CA VAL A 84 3.72 -7.51 5.88
C VAL A 84 3.54 -6.45 6.96
N ASP A 85 4.56 -6.19 7.77
CA ASP A 85 4.53 -5.14 8.79
C ASP A 85 4.21 -3.77 8.17
N LEU A 86 4.84 -3.44 7.03
CA LEU A 86 4.59 -2.19 6.32
C LEU A 86 3.16 -2.10 5.79
N LEU A 87 2.65 -3.19 5.23
CA LEU A 87 1.29 -3.30 4.72
C LEU A 87 0.26 -3.08 5.84
N GLU A 88 0.37 -3.81 6.95
CA GLU A 88 -0.56 -3.70 8.08
C GLU A 88 -0.53 -2.30 8.69
N ARG A 89 0.67 -1.74 8.91
CA ARG A 89 0.80 -0.37 9.44
C ARG A 89 0.24 0.68 8.50
N THR A 90 0.35 0.47 7.20
CA THR A 90 -0.24 1.38 6.21
C THR A 90 -1.76 1.24 6.23
N LEU A 91 -2.33 0.04 6.30
CA LEU A 91 -3.80 -0.12 6.43
C LEU A 91 -4.36 0.57 7.68
N LEU A 92 -3.65 0.51 8.81
CA LEU A 92 -4.09 1.12 10.08
C LEU A 92 -3.86 2.63 10.18
N SER A 93 -2.97 3.20 9.35
CA SER A 93 -2.60 4.60 9.47
C SER A 93 -3.69 5.54 8.93
N GLU A 94 -4.00 6.56 9.74
CA GLU A 94 -4.89 7.68 9.38
C GLU A 94 -4.19 8.79 8.61
N GLU A 95 -2.85 8.83 8.68
CA GLU A 95 -2.03 9.95 8.18
C GLU A 95 -1.51 9.70 6.75
N ASN A 96 -1.97 8.61 6.14
CA ASN A 96 -1.52 8.24 4.82
C ASN A 96 -2.01 9.21 3.76
N ALA A 97 -1.11 9.55 2.84
CA ALA A 97 -1.53 10.10 1.57
C ALA A 97 -2.41 9.06 0.82
N PRO A 98 -3.38 9.50 -0.01
CA PRO A 98 -4.28 8.59 -0.74
C PRO A 98 -3.54 7.47 -1.50
N GLY A 99 -2.42 7.80 -2.15
CA GLY A 99 -1.60 6.82 -2.88
C GLY A 99 -0.97 5.74 -1.98
N GLU A 100 -0.73 6.01 -0.70
CA GLU A 100 -0.25 4.99 0.25
C GLU A 100 -1.36 4.01 0.62
N THR A 101 -2.55 4.51 0.91
CA THR A 101 -3.74 3.70 1.17
C THR A 101 -4.08 2.82 -0.03
N MET A 102 -4.09 3.40 -1.24
CA MET A 102 -4.32 2.65 -2.48
C MET A 102 -3.27 1.57 -2.72
N ALA A 103 -1.99 1.85 -2.43
CA ALA A 103 -0.94 0.85 -2.51
C ALA A 103 -1.18 -0.32 -1.55
N ALA A 104 -1.56 -0.04 -0.29
CA ALA A 104 -1.85 -1.07 0.70
C ALA A 104 -3.07 -1.93 0.31
N ILE A 105 -4.16 -1.31 -0.15
CA ILE A 105 -5.34 -2.02 -0.66
C ILE A 105 -4.95 -2.95 -1.82
N GLY A 106 -4.07 -2.50 -2.73
CA GLY A 106 -3.60 -3.28 -3.87
C GLY A 106 -2.85 -4.58 -3.51
N PHE A 107 -2.40 -4.70 -2.26
CA PHE A 107 -1.72 -5.87 -1.69
C PHE A 107 -2.52 -6.54 -0.57
N ILE A 108 -3.81 -6.25 -0.41
CA ILE A 108 -4.62 -6.86 0.64
C ILE A 108 -4.68 -8.39 0.53
N ASP A 109 -4.47 -8.92 -0.68
CA ASP A 109 -4.35 -10.35 -0.97
C ASP A 109 -3.12 -11.00 -0.35
N ALA A 110 -2.12 -10.23 0.07
CA ALA A 110 -1.00 -10.73 0.86
C ALA A 110 -1.36 -11.07 2.31
N LEU A 111 -2.54 -10.68 2.79
CA LEU A 111 -3.04 -11.00 4.12
C LEU A 111 -4.04 -12.16 4.08
N THR A 112 -4.22 -12.82 5.23
CA THR A 112 -5.34 -13.76 5.38
C THR A 112 -6.66 -13.01 5.47
N ARG A 113 -7.77 -13.67 5.10
CA ARG A 113 -9.10 -13.05 5.18
C ARG A 113 -9.44 -12.52 6.59
N PRO A 114 -9.24 -13.30 7.67
CA PRO A 114 -9.52 -12.80 9.02
C PRO A 114 -8.68 -11.57 9.36
N ARG A 115 -7.39 -11.57 9.01
CA ARG A 115 -6.48 -10.45 9.31
C ARG A 115 -6.81 -9.21 8.51
N ALA A 116 -7.12 -9.34 7.23
CA ALA A 116 -7.55 -8.23 6.39
C ALA A 116 -8.84 -7.59 6.92
N ILE A 117 -9.82 -8.41 7.32
CA ILE A 117 -11.08 -7.93 7.92
C ILE A 117 -10.79 -7.18 9.22
N GLU A 118 -10.03 -7.78 10.14
CA GLU A 118 -9.68 -7.19 11.43
C GLU A 118 -9.03 -5.80 11.27
N LEU A 119 -8.05 -5.66 10.36
CA LEU A 119 -7.35 -4.39 10.13
C LEU A 119 -8.26 -3.32 9.51
N LEU A 120 -9.17 -3.71 8.62
CA LEU A 120 -10.10 -2.77 8.00
C LEU A 120 -11.22 -2.36 8.97
N GLU A 121 -11.67 -3.25 9.87
CA GLU A 121 -12.58 -2.91 10.97
C GLU A 121 -11.93 -1.89 11.91
N GLN A 122 -10.68 -2.14 12.33
CA GLN A 122 -9.92 -1.18 13.12
C GLN A 122 -9.78 0.16 12.41
N ARG A 123 -9.47 0.16 11.11
CA ARG A 123 -9.40 1.39 10.30
C ARG A 123 -10.72 2.16 10.37
N VAL A 124 -11.87 1.50 10.18
CA VAL A 124 -13.20 2.14 10.26
C VAL A 124 -13.42 2.78 11.63
N ASP A 125 -13.17 2.04 12.71
CA ASP A 125 -13.39 2.53 14.08
C ASP A 125 -12.51 3.73 14.39
N THR A 126 -11.25 3.68 13.94
CA THR A 126 -10.28 4.77 14.05
C THR A 126 -10.75 6.03 13.30
N TYR A 127 -11.18 5.92 12.03
CA TYR A 127 -11.74 7.06 11.30
C TYR A 127 -13.00 7.62 11.94
N ARG A 128 -13.92 6.77 12.42
CA ARG A 128 -15.14 7.18 13.12
C ARG A 128 -14.84 7.98 14.38
N ALA A 129 -13.98 7.45 15.24
CA ALA A 129 -13.60 8.10 16.50
C ALA A 129 -13.00 9.49 16.25
N LYS A 130 -12.11 9.61 15.26
CA LYS A 130 -11.52 10.90 14.89
C LYS A 130 -12.53 11.84 14.27
N ARG A 131 -13.37 11.35 13.36
CA ARG A 131 -14.43 12.12 12.71
C ARG A 131 -15.40 12.71 13.72
N ASP A 132 -15.84 11.91 14.68
CA ASP A 132 -16.75 12.35 15.74
C ASP A 132 -16.10 13.31 16.73
N ARG A 133 -14.79 13.17 17.00
CA ARG A 133 -14.04 14.17 17.79
C ARG A 133 -13.98 15.51 17.06
N VAL A 134 -13.55 15.51 15.80
CA VAL A 134 -13.41 16.74 14.99
C VAL A 134 -14.76 17.42 14.79
N ALA A 135 -15.82 16.68 14.48
CA ALA A 135 -17.17 17.25 14.35
C ALA A 135 -17.62 17.90 15.67
N ARG A 136 -17.39 17.24 16.82
CA ARG A 136 -17.73 17.81 18.13
C ARG A 136 -16.92 19.03 18.52
N GLU A 137 -15.64 19.12 18.15
CA GLU A 137 -14.79 20.24 18.54
C GLU A 137 -15.03 21.50 17.69
N TYR A 138 -15.39 21.32 16.41
CA TYR A 138 -15.43 22.42 15.44
C TYR A 138 -16.84 22.84 15.00
N ASP A 139 -17.89 22.03 15.21
CA ASP A 139 -19.27 22.38 14.85
C ASP A 139 -20.00 23.16 15.97
N GLN A 140 -19.31 23.52 17.05
CA GLN A 140 -19.93 24.19 18.22
C GLN A 140 -20.04 25.71 18.11
N ASP A 141 -19.35 26.36 17.17
CA ASP A 141 -19.41 27.82 17.02
C ASP A 141 -19.53 28.25 15.54
N PRO A 142 -20.76 28.40 15.03
CA PRO A 142 -21.04 28.91 13.68
C PRO A 142 -20.65 30.38 13.47
N GLU A 143 -20.33 31.12 14.54
CA GLU A 143 -20.00 32.55 14.51
C GLU A 143 -18.50 32.84 14.65
N ALA A 144 -17.66 31.82 14.85
CA ALA A 144 -16.22 31.96 14.99
C ALA A 144 -15.60 32.78 13.84
N GLU A 145 -14.67 33.69 14.19
CA GLU A 145 -13.95 34.57 13.24
C GLU A 145 -13.21 33.80 12.12
N TRP A 146 -12.99 32.49 12.29
CA TRP A 146 -12.23 31.62 11.40
C TRP A 146 -13.09 30.77 10.45
N ARG A 147 -14.19 31.31 9.93
CA ARG A 147 -15.17 30.58 9.08
C ARG A 147 -14.55 29.75 7.94
N HIS A 148 -13.51 30.25 7.28
CA HIS A 148 -12.83 29.52 6.20
C HIS A 148 -12.11 28.24 6.68
N HIS A 149 -11.63 28.21 7.93
CA HIS A 149 -11.04 27.01 8.52
C HIS A 149 -12.11 25.98 8.90
N LEU A 150 -13.32 26.40 9.25
CA LEU A 150 -14.45 25.49 9.46
C LEU A 150 -14.82 24.76 8.16
N GLU A 151 -14.76 25.42 7.00
CA GLU A 151 -14.96 24.75 5.70
C GLU A 151 -13.90 23.68 5.42
N ALA A 152 -12.64 23.92 5.79
CA ALA A 152 -11.59 22.89 5.70
C ALA A 152 -11.88 21.68 6.60
N VAL A 153 -12.44 21.92 7.80
CA VAL A 153 -12.89 20.85 8.69
C VAL A 153 -14.08 20.08 8.10
N ARG A 154 -15.10 20.77 7.57
CA ARG A 154 -16.24 20.14 6.89
C ARG A 154 -15.81 19.32 5.67
N TYR A 155 -14.84 19.81 4.91
CA TYR A 155 -14.23 19.04 3.82
C TYR A 155 -13.58 17.75 4.35
N TRP A 156 -12.79 17.84 5.42
CA TRP A 156 -12.14 16.67 5.99
C TRP A 156 -13.16 15.64 6.55
N THR A 157 -14.25 16.08 7.20
CA THR A 157 -15.28 15.14 7.68
C THR A 157 -16.00 14.42 6.53
N GLN A 158 -16.25 15.11 5.41
CA GLN A 158 -16.77 14.48 4.19
C GLN A 158 -15.80 13.43 3.61
N VAL A 159 -14.50 13.73 3.59
CA VAL A 159 -13.48 12.76 3.17
C VAL A 159 -13.45 11.55 4.11
N ALA A 160 -13.55 11.77 5.42
CA ALA A 160 -13.60 10.68 6.40
C ALA A 160 -14.84 9.81 6.23
N ASP A 161 -16.02 10.40 6.01
CA ASP A 161 -17.27 9.66 5.77
C ASP A 161 -17.18 8.81 4.49
N ALA A 162 -16.57 9.34 3.42
CA ALA A 162 -16.33 8.58 2.20
C ALA A 162 -15.34 7.41 2.40
N GLU A 163 -14.25 7.61 3.14
CA GLU A 163 -13.28 6.57 3.49
C GLU A 163 -13.93 5.46 4.33
N ILE A 164 -14.75 5.81 5.32
CA ILE A 164 -15.51 4.86 6.14
C ILE A 164 -16.45 4.05 5.25
N GLY A 165 -17.34 4.71 4.50
CA GLY A 165 -18.34 4.04 3.69
C GLY A 165 -17.72 3.13 2.62
N TRP A 166 -16.62 3.55 2.00
CA TRP A 166 -15.91 2.71 1.04
C TRP A 166 -15.26 1.49 1.70
N THR A 167 -14.66 1.67 2.89
CA THR A 167 -14.00 0.59 3.62
C THR A 167 -15.01 -0.46 4.09
N GLU A 168 -16.20 -0.03 4.54
CA GLU A 168 -17.29 -0.94 4.90
C GLU A 168 -17.78 -1.77 3.70
N GLN A 169 -17.94 -1.15 2.53
CA GLN A 169 -18.27 -1.89 1.31
C GLN A 169 -17.16 -2.88 0.91
N LEU A 170 -15.89 -2.55 1.15
CA LEU A 170 -14.81 -3.51 0.95
C LEU A 170 -14.90 -4.68 1.93
N LEU A 171 -15.16 -4.41 3.22
CA LEU A 171 -15.38 -5.43 4.24
C LEU A 171 -16.50 -6.40 3.84
N GLU A 172 -17.63 -5.88 3.32
CA GLU A 172 -18.72 -6.70 2.80
C GLU A 172 -18.26 -7.63 1.67
N ARG A 173 -17.55 -7.10 0.67
CA ARG A 173 -17.01 -7.91 -0.44
C ARG A 173 -16.00 -8.97 0.05
N LEU A 174 -15.18 -8.64 1.03
CA LEU A 174 -14.22 -9.58 1.62
C LEU A 174 -14.93 -10.68 2.42
N ARG A 175 -15.97 -10.35 3.20
CA ARG A 175 -16.77 -11.35 3.92
C ARG A 175 -17.55 -12.25 2.97
N ALA A 176 -18.04 -11.71 1.86
CA ALA A 176 -18.71 -12.46 0.80
C ALA A 176 -17.77 -13.33 -0.06
N GLY A 177 -16.44 -13.23 0.14
CA GLY A 177 -15.48 -14.04 -0.61
C GLY A 177 -15.18 -13.56 -2.03
N HIS A 178 -15.53 -12.31 -2.40
CA HIS A 178 -15.31 -11.77 -3.75
C HIS A 178 -13.83 -11.56 -4.11
N HIS A 179 -12.92 -11.70 -3.15
CA HIS A 179 -11.48 -11.56 -3.34
C HIS A 179 -10.75 -12.83 -2.89
N GLU A 180 -9.88 -13.36 -3.75
CA GLU A 180 -8.90 -14.39 -3.35
C GLU A 180 -7.87 -13.75 -2.41
N LEU A 181 -7.74 -14.30 -1.20
CA LEU A 181 -6.79 -13.84 -0.18
C LEU A 181 -5.88 -15.01 0.22
N ALA A 182 -4.85 -14.74 1.01
CA ALA A 182 -3.96 -15.80 1.47
C ALA A 182 -4.67 -16.80 2.40
N GLU A 183 -4.47 -18.10 2.19
CA GLU A 183 -5.11 -19.17 2.97
C GLU A 183 -4.38 -19.44 4.30
N THR A 184 -3.05 -19.48 4.27
CA THR A 184 -2.18 -19.72 5.44
C THR A 184 -0.94 -18.82 5.37
N GLY A 185 -1.02 -17.65 6.02
CA GLY A 185 0.11 -16.70 6.12
C GLY A 185 0.37 -15.88 4.85
N PRO A 186 1.38 -14.98 4.86
CA PRO A 186 1.67 -14.08 3.75
C PRO A 186 2.03 -14.84 2.46
N ARG A 187 1.43 -14.47 1.33
CA ARG A 187 1.56 -15.22 0.05
C ARG A 187 3.03 -15.48 -0.34
N SER A 188 3.34 -16.73 -0.66
CA SER A 188 4.39 -17.10 -1.60
C SER A 188 3.81 -17.09 -3.02
N ALA A 189 4.53 -16.47 -3.96
CA ALA A 189 4.05 -16.10 -5.28
C ALA A 189 3.66 -17.31 -6.15
N THR A 190 2.38 -17.48 -6.53
CA THR A 190 2.06 -18.40 -7.65
C THR A 190 0.81 -18.09 -8.50
N ARG A 191 -0.02 -17.06 -8.26
CA ARG A 191 -1.33 -16.99 -8.98
C ARG A 191 -1.63 -15.82 -9.90
N ARG A 192 -0.79 -14.78 -10.03
CA ARG A 192 -1.08 -13.70 -11.03
C ARG A 192 -0.75 -14.07 -12.49
N ARG A 193 -0.24 -15.28 -12.77
CA ARG A 193 0.14 -15.70 -14.13
C ARG A 193 -0.93 -16.43 -14.94
N GLN A 194 -2.10 -16.77 -14.39
CA GLN A 194 -3.12 -17.54 -15.13
C GLN A 194 -4.36 -16.74 -15.58
N GLN A 195 -4.38 -15.42 -15.39
CA GLN A 195 -5.42 -14.56 -15.97
C GLN A 195 -4.83 -13.55 -16.95
N ARG A 196 -4.17 -14.04 -18.01
CA ARG A 196 -4.00 -13.33 -19.28
C ARG A 196 -3.73 -14.31 -20.41
#